data_AF-A0A101WC44-F1
#
_entry.id   AF-A0A101WC44-F1
#
_cell.length_a   1.000
_cell.length_b   1.000
_cell.length_c   1.000
_cell.angle_alpha   90.00
_cell.angle_beta   90.00
_cell.angle_gamma   90.00
#
_symmetry.space_group_name_H-M   'P 1'
#
loop_
_entity.id
_entity.type
_entity.pdbx_description
1 polymer ?
#
loop_
_entity_poly.entity_id
_entity_poly.type
_entity_poly.pdbx_seq_one_letter_code
_entity_poly.pdbx_strand_id
1 'polypeptide(L)'
;MKVEKTHHMIVLLSLTIMLSIASGCSTPQKVDSPSKKAMPANTSKQIEQPSLKPAVEKVKTVEEQICELLPAVLDGKGDPSRLFALLPGLDWKALGAISQHHDYTYELHGILASIELTENETASILKASRKYDTDFWFQRSLVHRLFLRDKALFIRAASRLDSHQIEKVLELLSEIHFGFPAIIEQDTARLLEKGSLTPEEEAVARLIRETVAKHEKIKYKEAMLDPRAGKVEKQICKLLVEAPDSSETRKSILNTVQNINWRYLDEGTEPAQIGWSTVISWLGEIELPEEKYLINIMKAQKGLDAALSESYCSMIGERFMQDKARFVRCAGRLKEDELESLCCYVAYSSSYDNLNIIRSDMEKLLEKEDLSDKEKHVVESLLEAFDIYEDY
;
A
#
# COMPACT_ATOMS: atom_id res chain seq x y z
N MET A 1 -7.86 -47.38 -6.77
CA MET A 1 -6.94 -46.83 -7.80
C MET A 1 -7.76 -46.12 -8.86
N LYS A 2 -7.43 -44.84 -9.15
CA LYS A 2 -8.14 -43.84 -9.98
C LYS A 2 -9.11 -42.89 -9.23
N VAL A 3 -8.60 -42.05 -8.32
CA VAL A 3 -9.19 -40.72 -8.00
C VAL A 3 -8.09 -39.67 -7.71
N GLU A 4 -6.89 -39.83 -8.26
CA GLU A 4 -5.72 -39.00 -7.88
C GLU A 4 -5.28 -37.98 -8.95
N LYS A 5 -6.09 -37.75 -9.99
CA LYS A 5 -5.71 -36.84 -11.10
C LYS A 5 -6.57 -35.59 -11.26
N THR A 6 -7.56 -35.36 -10.40
CA THR A 6 -8.46 -34.20 -10.55
C THR A 6 -8.06 -33.00 -9.68
N HIS A 7 -7.37 -33.21 -8.55
CA HIS A 7 -6.98 -32.12 -7.64
C HIS A 7 -5.73 -31.34 -8.10
N HIS A 8 -4.78 -32.00 -8.78
CA HIS A 8 -3.61 -31.30 -9.35
C HIS A 8 -3.96 -30.40 -10.55
N MET A 9 -5.10 -30.62 -11.21
CA MET A 9 -5.49 -29.82 -12.38
C MET A 9 -6.18 -28.49 -12.02
N ILE A 10 -6.72 -28.35 -10.81
CA ILE A 10 -7.43 -27.14 -10.37
C ILE A 10 -6.43 -26.09 -9.85
N VAL A 11 -5.37 -26.53 -9.15
CA VAL A 11 -4.29 -25.64 -8.67
C VAL A 11 -3.43 -25.10 -9.83
N LEU A 12 -3.18 -25.92 -10.87
CA LEU A 12 -2.47 -25.49 -12.09
C LEU A 12 -3.30 -24.53 -12.97
N LEU A 13 -4.64 -24.59 -12.92
CA LEU A 13 -5.49 -23.67 -13.69
C LEU A 13 -5.49 -22.26 -13.10
N SER A 14 -5.45 -22.13 -11.77
CA SER A 14 -5.35 -20.84 -11.08
C SER A 14 -3.98 -20.17 -11.30
N LEU A 15 -2.90 -20.96 -11.39
CA LEU A 15 -1.55 -20.44 -11.70
C LEU A 15 -1.38 -20.01 -13.17
N THR A 16 -2.08 -20.65 -14.11
CA THR A 16 -1.96 -20.35 -15.56
C THR A 16 -2.66 -19.04 -15.94
N ILE A 17 -3.71 -18.66 -15.20
CA ILE A 17 -4.41 -17.37 -15.40
C ILE A 17 -3.54 -16.19 -14.93
N MET A 18 -2.72 -16.39 -13.89
CA MET A 18 -1.75 -15.39 -13.40
C MET A 18 -0.59 -15.17 -14.38
N LEU A 19 -0.11 -16.22 -15.07
CA LEU A 19 1.04 -16.13 -15.99
C LEU A 19 0.71 -15.70 -17.42
N SER A 20 -0.55 -15.83 -17.85
CA SER A 20 -0.95 -15.51 -19.25
C SER A 20 -1.15 -14.01 -19.53
N ILE A 21 -1.12 -13.15 -18.51
CA ILE A 21 -1.23 -11.69 -18.66
C ILE A 21 0.16 -11.02 -18.80
N ALA A 22 1.26 -11.74 -18.48
CA ALA A 22 2.61 -11.19 -18.44
C ALA A 22 3.48 -11.45 -19.70
N SER A 23 2.96 -12.09 -20.76
CA SER A 23 3.75 -12.40 -21.96
C SER A 23 3.09 -11.99 -23.28
N GLY A 24 2.79 -10.70 -23.43
CA GLY A 24 2.50 -10.06 -24.71
C GLY A 24 3.77 -9.63 -25.44
N CYS A 25 4.53 -10.59 -25.98
CA CYS A 25 5.71 -10.34 -26.81
C CYS A 25 5.32 -9.73 -28.17
N SER A 26 5.65 -8.45 -28.39
CA SER A 26 5.69 -7.84 -29.72
C SER A 26 7.02 -8.13 -30.41
N THR A 27 6.95 -8.81 -31.56
CA THR A 27 8.06 -9.10 -32.49
C THR A 27 8.71 -7.82 -33.06
N PRO A 28 10.04 -7.76 -33.23
CA PRO A 28 10.67 -6.66 -33.96
C PRO A 28 10.67 -6.92 -35.48
N GLN A 29 10.21 -5.93 -36.24
CA GLN A 29 10.37 -5.87 -37.69
C GLN A 29 11.84 -5.60 -38.07
N LYS A 30 12.37 -6.42 -38.98
CA LYS A 30 13.59 -6.15 -39.75
C LYS A 30 13.41 -4.85 -40.54
N VAL A 31 14.37 -3.93 -40.40
CA VAL A 31 14.56 -2.82 -41.35
C VAL A 31 15.89 -3.05 -42.07
N ASP A 32 15.77 -3.22 -43.39
CA ASP A 32 16.89 -3.35 -44.31
C ASP A 32 17.69 -2.04 -44.40
N SER A 33 19.00 -2.17 -44.35
CA SER A 33 19.95 -1.13 -44.76
C SER A 33 20.15 -1.16 -46.27
N PRO A 34 20.41 -0.02 -46.93
CA PRO A 34 21.23 -0.02 -48.12
C PRO A 34 22.57 0.67 -47.86
N SER A 35 23.62 -0.13 -48.01
CA SER A 35 24.99 0.34 -48.21
C SER A 35 25.08 1.26 -49.43
N LYS A 36 25.92 2.30 -49.39
CA LYS A 36 26.63 2.79 -50.59
C LYS A 36 27.90 3.58 -50.22
N LYS A 37 29.01 2.94 -50.58
CA LYS A 37 30.25 3.46 -51.22
C LYS A 37 31.09 4.54 -50.53
N ALA A 38 32.28 4.09 -50.16
CA ALA A 38 33.51 4.86 -50.01
C ALA A 38 33.99 5.50 -51.33
N MET A 39 34.70 6.63 -51.22
CA MET A 39 36.09 6.83 -51.69
C MET A 39 36.65 8.21 -51.27
N PRO A 40 37.99 8.44 -51.31
CA PRO A 40 38.73 9.12 -50.25
C PRO A 40 39.39 10.46 -50.66
N ALA A 41 40.25 10.96 -49.77
CA ALA A 41 41.18 12.10 -49.81
C ALA A 41 40.57 13.38 -49.19
N ASN A 42 41.29 14.16 -48.37
CA ASN A 42 42.71 14.45 -48.45
C ASN A 42 43.26 14.94 -47.10
N THR A 43 44.54 14.68 -46.89
CA THR A 43 45.33 14.96 -45.70
C THR A 43 45.72 16.44 -45.61
N SER A 44 45.49 17.10 -44.47
CA SER A 44 46.31 18.25 -44.08
C SER A 44 46.48 18.25 -42.56
N LYS A 45 47.66 17.78 -42.11
CA LYS A 45 48.15 17.94 -40.75
C LYS A 45 48.36 19.44 -40.48
N GLN A 46 47.55 20.02 -39.60
CA GLN A 46 47.96 21.19 -38.83
C GLN A 46 48.27 20.72 -37.41
N ILE A 47 49.50 20.99 -37.00
CA ILE A 47 49.98 20.83 -35.62
C ILE A 47 49.40 22.02 -34.86
N GLU A 48 48.26 21.83 -34.20
CA GLU A 48 47.77 22.79 -33.20
C GLU A 48 48.44 22.51 -31.86
N GLN A 49 49.08 23.53 -31.31
CA GLN A 49 49.61 23.55 -29.95
C GLN A 49 48.46 23.36 -28.95
N PRO A 50 48.65 22.60 -27.84
CA PRO A 50 47.62 22.44 -26.84
C PRO A 50 47.39 23.77 -26.11
N SER A 51 46.33 24.46 -26.51
CA SER A 51 45.71 25.53 -25.74
C SER A 51 45.11 24.88 -24.48
N LEU A 52 45.83 24.98 -23.36
CA LEU A 52 45.29 24.76 -22.02
C LEU A 52 44.23 25.84 -21.74
N LYS A 53 43.03 25.66 -22.30
CA LYS A 53 41.84 26.30 -21.78
C LYS A 53 41.51 25.58 -20.46
N PRO A 54 41.31 26.29 -19.35
CA PRO A 54 40.82 25.66 -18.13
C PRO A 54 39.51 24.95 -18.48
N ALA A 55 39.42 23.67 -18.15
CA ALA A 55 38.18 22.92 -18.30
C ALA A 55 37.13 23.64 -17.44
N VAL A 56 36.18 24.30 -18.11
CA VAL A 56 34.99 24.83 -17.44
C VAL A 56 34.22 23.61 -17.03
N GLU A 57 34.36 23.22 -15.77
CA GLU A 57 33.63 22.10 -15.18
C GLU A 57 32.14 22.45 -15.30
N LYS A 58 31.44 21.69 -16.15
CA LYS A 58 30.02 21.92 -16.41
C LYS A 58 29.29 21.66 -15.10
N VAL A 59 28.71 22.71 -14.52
CA VAL A 59 27.88 22.58 -13.31
C VAL A 59 26.75 21.63 -13.64
N LYS A 60 26.73 20.47 -12.96
CA LYS A 60 25.71 19.45 -13.16
C LYS A 60 24.36 20.03 -12.78
N THR A 61 23.33 19.74 -13.57
CA THR A 61 21.97 20.12 -13.22
C THR A 61 21.52 19.35 -11.97
N VAL A 62 20.47 19.84 -11.30
CA VAL A 62 19.94 19.19 -10.10
C VAL A 62 19.47 17.76 -10.42
N GLU A 63 18.92 17.56 -11.61
CA GLU A 63 18.47 16.29 -12.15
C GLU A 63 19.63 15.32 -12.37
N GLU A 64 20.73 15.79 -12.97
CA GLU A 64 21.95 14.98 -13.16
C GLU A 64 22.51 14.54 -11.81
N GLN A 65 22.48 15.41 -10.80
CA GLN A 65 22.92 15.07 -9.45
C GLN A 65 22.00 14.05 -8.77
N ILE A 66 20.68 14.13 -8.98
CA ILE A 66 19.72 13.14 -8.48
C ILE A 66 19.93 11.78 -9.15
N CYS A 67 20.04 11.72 -10.47
CA CYS A 67 20.27 10.47 -11.18
C CYS A 67 21.58 9.78 -10.78
N GLU A 68 22.60 10.55 -10.37
CA GLU A 68 23.85 10.01 -9.84
C GLU A 68 23.74 9.53 -8.40
N LEU A 69 22.99 10.25 -7.55
CA LEU A 69 22.86 9.92 -6.13
C LEU A 69 21.83 8.81 -5.87
N LEU A 70 20.77 8.76 -6.67
CA LEU A 70 19.61 7.89 -6.44
C LEU A 70 20.00 6.39 -6.41
N PRO A 71 20.78 5.84 -7.36
CA PRO A 71 21.19 4.43 -7.30
C PRO A 71 22.02 4.10 -6.05
N ALA A 72 22.90 5.01 -5.62
CA ALA A 72 23.69 4.80 -4.41
C ALA A 72 22.82 4.82 -3.15
N VAL A 73 21.83 5.72 -3.10
CA VAL A 73 20.86 5.78 -1.98
C VAL A 73 19.98 4.53 -1.95
N LEU A 74 19.52 4.06 -3.11
CA LEU A 74 18.74 2.81 -3.24
C LEU A 74 19.52 1.58 -2.79
N ASP A 75 20.81 1.51 -3.11
CA ASP A 75 21.72 0.47 -2.66
C ASP A 75 22.08 0.54 -1.16
N GLY A 76 21.57 1.55 -0.43
CA GLY A 76 21.93 1.80 0.98
C GLY A 76 23.36 2.32 1.18
N LYS A 77 24.03 2.77 0.11
CA LYS A 77 25.44 3.22 0.10
C LYS A 77 25.58 4.74 0.01
N GLY A 78 24.51 5.45 -0.30
CA GLY A 78 24.45 6.91 -0.46
C GLY A 78 23.86 7.60 0.77
N ASP A 79 24.24 8.88 0.98
CA ASP A 79 23.62 9.75 1.98
C ASP A 79 22.31 10.32 1.43
N PRO A 80 21.14 9.92 1.95
CA PRO A 80 19.87 10.41 1.44
C PRO A 80 19.73 11.92 1.60
N SER A 81 20.31 12.52 2.64
CA SER A 81 20.24 13.96 2.92
C SER A 81 20.71 14.82 1.73
N ARG A 82 21.66 14.32 0.94
CA ARG A 82 22.14 14.98 -0.28
C ARG A 82 21.10 14.99 -1.40
N LEU A 83 20.31 13.93 -1.53
CA LEU A 83 19.16 13.87 -2.44
C LEU A 83 18.09 14.89 -2.02
N PHE A 84 17.86 15.05 -0.71
CA PHE A 84 16.86 15.99 -0.17
C PHE A 84 17.29 17.44 -0.29
N ALA A 85 18.58 17.76 -0.13
CA ALA A 85 19.09 19.12 -0.35
C ALA A 85 18.83 19.61 -1.79
N LEU A 86 18.68 18.66 -2.73
CA LEU A 86 18.37 18.91 -4.12
C LEU A 86 16.85 19.04 -4.38
N LEU A 87 15.98 18.45 -3.54
CA LEU A 87 14.52 18.47 -3.74
C LEU A 87 13.89 19.87 -3.79
N PRO A 88 14.27 20.86 -2.94
CA PRO A 88 13.76 22.23 -3.08
C PRO A 88 14.15 22.89 -4.41
N GLY A 89 15.26 22.47 -5.00
CA GLY A 89 15.77 22.92 -6.30
C GLY A 89 15.31 22.06 -7.47
N LEU A 90 14.55 20.98 -7.23
CA LEU A 90 14.14 20.09 -8.28
C LEU A 90 13.12 20.73 -9.21
N ASP A 91 13.35 20.58 -10.51
CA ASP A 91 12.25 20.63 -11.45
C ASP A 91 11.39 19.39 -11.22
N TRP A 92 10.16 19.55 -10.70
CA TRP A 92 9.33 18.39 -10.48
C TRP A 92 8.87 17.76 -11.79
N LYS A 93 8.95 18.46 -12.94
CA LYS A 93 8.82 17.80 -14.25
C LYS A 93 9.88 16.74 -14.45
N ALA A 94 11.10 16.94 -13.96
CA ALA A 94 12.14 15.94 -14.02
C ALA A 94 11.87 14.77 -13.07
N LEU A 95 11.37 15.03 -11.86
CA LEU A 95 10.88 13.99 -10.95
C LEU A 95 9.71 13.19 -11.55
N GLY A 96 8.79 13.88 -12.23
CA GLY A 96 7.69 13.28 -12.98
C GLY A 96 8.19 12.45 -14.18
N ALA A 97 9.25 12.89 -14.85
CA ALA A 97 9.90 12.12 -15.91
C ALA A 97 10.64 10.89 -15.35
N ILE A 98 11.23 10.99 -14.15
CA ILE A 98 11.79 9.85 -13.43
C ILE A 98 10.67 8.90 -12.97
N SER A 99 9.53 9.43 -12.53
CA SER A 99 8.39 8.61 -12.09
C SER A 99 7.65 7.92 -13.25
N GLN A 100 7.76 8.44 -14.48
CA GLN A 100 7.28 7.75 -15.68
C GLN A 100 8.04 6.44 -15.97
N HIS A 101 9.23 6.27 -15.39
CA HIS A 101 9.83 4.95 -15.27
C HIS A 101 9.22 4.24 -14.05
N HIS A 102 8.30 3.30 -14.30
CA HIS A 102 7.57 2.56 -13.27
C HIS A 102 8.46 1.97 -12.16
N ASP A 103 9.68 1.55 -12.51
CA ASP A 103 10.64 0.97 -11.57
C ASP A 103 11.10 1.96 -10.49
N TYR A 104 11.29 3.24 -10.84
CA TYR A 104 11.80 4.25 -9.90
C TYR A 104 10.71 4.89 -9.03
N THR A 105 9.43 4.79 -9.42
CA THR A 105 8.34 5.40 -8.64
C THR A 105 8.15 4.71 -7.29
N TYR A 106 8.11 3.38 -7.27
CA TYR A 106 7.96 2.60 -6.03
C TYR A 106 9.18 2.74 -5.11
N GLU A 107 10.37 2.75 -5.71
CA GLU A 107 11.64 2.93 -5.02
C GLU A 107 11.76 4.31 -4.39
N LEU A 108 11.44 5.37 -5.14
CA LEU A 108 11.44 6.75 -4.63
C LEU A 108 10.38 6.95 -3.54
N HIS A 109 9.22 6.31 -3.68
CA HIS A 109 8.20 6.24 -2.62
C HIS A 109 8.71 5.55 -1.36
N GLY A 110 9.47 4.46 -1.50
CA GLY A 110 10.10 3.73 -0.38
C GLY A 110 11.14 4.59 0.35
N ILE A 111 12.02 5.25 -0.41
CA ILE A 111 13.02 6.20 0.12
C ILE A 111 12.35 7.34 0.89
N LEU A 112 11.32 7.96 0.31
CA LEU A 112 10.62 9.08 0.97
C LEU A 112 9.92 8.66 2.26
N ALA A 113 9.50 7.40 2.35
CA ALA A 113 8.90 6.83 3.55
C ALA A 113 9.93 6.50 4.66
N SER A 114 11.15 6.12 4.30
CA SER A 114 12.17 5.65 5.25
C SER A 114 13.01 6.76 5.89
N ILE A 115 12.85 8.01 5.46
CA ILE A 115 13.70 9.14 5.88
C ILE A 115 12.95 10.04 6.84
N GLU A 116 13.64 10.43 7.92
CA GLU A 116 13.18 11.47 8.83
C GLU A 116 13.26 12.83 8.14
N LEU A 117 12.10 13.49 7.95
CA LEU A 117 12.06 14.85 7.42
C LEU A 117 11.86 15.84 8.55
N THR A 118 12.47 17.01 8.40
CA THR A 118 12.15 18.17 9.20
C THR A 118 10.84 18.81 8.76
N GLU A 119 10.32 19.71 9.58
CA GLU A 119 9.11 20.48 9.28
C GLU A 119 9.28 21.38 8.05
N ASN A 120 10.47 21.97 7.87
CA ASN A 120 10.80 22.82 6.73
C ASN A 120 10.85 22.03 5.41
N GLU A 121 11.43 20.83 5.44
CA GLU A 121 11.51 19.96 4.27
C GLU A 121 10.12 19.46 3.89
N THR A 122 9.32 19.04 4.87
CA THR A 122 7.93 18.63 4.67
C THR A 122 7.11 19.78 4.07
N ALA A 123 7.22 21.00 4.60
CA ALA A 123 6.52 22.17 4.07
C ALA A 123 6.95 22.52 2.64
N SER A 124 8.25 22.39 2.34
CA SER A 124 8.79 22.62 1.00
C SER A 124 8.23 21.61 -0.01
N ILE A 125 8.11 20.34 0.38
CA ILE A 125 7.51 19.29 -0.45
C ILE A 125 6.01 19.57 -0.67
N LEU A 126 5.26 19.88 0.39
CA LEU A 126 3.83 20.21 0.29
C LEU A 126 3.56 21.46 -0.55
N LYS A 127 4.46 22.44 -0.52
CA LYS A 127 4.38 23.63 -1.39
C LYS A 127 4.65 23.29 -2.85
N ALA A 128 5.55 22.34 -3.08
CA ALA A 128 6.01 21.98 -4.41
C ALA A 128 5.09 21.01 -5.16
N SER A 129 4.24 20.26 -4.45
CA SER A 129 3.20 19.38 -5.01
C SER A 129 2.17 20.10 -5.90
N ARG A 130 2.33 21.40 -6.15
CA ARG A 130 1.52 22.21 -7.07
C ARG A 130 2.26 22.70 -8.32
N LYS A 131 3.58 22.94 -8.24
CA LYS A 131 4.23 23.88 -9.17
C LYS A 131 4.33 23.35 -10.61
N TYR A 132 3.97 22.09 -10.84
CA TYR A 132 4.19 21.42 -12.10
C TYR A 132 2.97 20.56 -12.48
N ASP A 133 2.64 20.53 -13.77
CA ASP A 133 1.75 19.54 -14.41
C ASP A 133 2.42 18.15 -14.38
N THR A 134 2.81 17.71 -13.19
CA THR A 134 3.36 16.39 -12.94
C THR A 134 2.24 15.40 -12.73
N ASP A 135 2.59 14.13 -12.80
CA ASP A 135 1.66 13.05 -12.54
C ASP A 135 0.93 13.26 -11.21
N PHE A 136 -0.39 13.45 -11.31
CA PHE A 136 -1.29 13.62 -10.18
C PHE A 136 -1.19 12.45 -9.20
N TRP A 137 -0.94 11.23 -9.69
CA TRP A 137 -0.78 10.04 -8.86
C TRP A 137 0.44 10.12 -7.96
N PHE A 138 1.54 10.66 -8.48
CA PHE A 138 2.78 10.85 -7.71
C PHE A 138 2.59 11.87 -6.58
N GLN A 139 1.99 13.03 -6.89
CA GLN A 139 1.70 14.05 -5.88
C GLN A 139 0.78 13.52 -4.78
N ARG A 140 -0.27 12.81 -5.18
CA ARG A 140 -1.22 12.18 -4.26
C ARG A 140 -0.53 11.14 -3.37
N SER A 141 0.26 10.24 -3.95
CA SER A 141 1.02 9.23 -3.20
C SER A 141 2.00 9.85 -2.20
N LEU A 142 2.69 10.92 -2.59
CA LEU A 142 3.63 11.62 -1.73
C LEU A 142 2.94 12.29 -0.54
N VAL A 143 1.87 13.05 -0.79
CA VAL A 143 1.07 13.67 0.27
C VAL A 143 0.49 12.60 1.21
N HIS A 144 0.03 11.47 0.67
CA HIS A 144 -0.47 10.35 1.45
C HIS A 144 0.59 9.82 2.42
N ARG A 145 1.79 9.53 1.92
CA ARG A 145 2.88 8.95 2.73
C ARG A 145 3.36 9.92 3.80
N LEU A 146 3.52 11.21 3.46
CA LEU A 146 3.89 12.23 4.44
C LEU A 146 2.86 12.31 5.57
N PHE A 147 1.57 12.25 5.22
CA PHE A 147 0.49 12.29 6.20
C PHE A 147 0.45 11.05 7.10
N LEU A 148 0.55 9.84 6.52
CA LEU A 148 0.52 8.60 7.30
C LEU A 148 1.75 8.42 8.20
N ARG A 149 2.93 8.88 7.75
CA ARG A 149 4.18 8.70 8.48
C ARG A 149 4.21 9.46 9.81
N ASP A 150 3.94 10.77 9.75
CA ASP A 150 3.92 11.61 10.94
C ASP A 150 2.88 12.71 10.77
N LYS A 151 1.68 12.45 11.28
CA LYS A 151 0.53 13.36 11.22
C LYS A 151 0.83 14.69 11.91
N ALA A 152 1.59 14.67 13.02
CA ALA A 152 1.92 15.89 13.75
C ALA A 152 2.85 16.77 12.92
N LEU A 153 3.94 16.20 12.43
CA LEU A 153 4.88 16.89 11.54
C LEU A 153 4.18 17.41 10.28
N PHE A 154 3.29 16.61 9.68
CA PHE A 154 2.51 17.01 8.52
C PHE A 154 1.64 18.23 8.81
N ILE A 155 0.90 18.22 9.93
CA ILE A 155 0.04 19.34 10.34
C ILE A 155 0.86 20.61 10.56
N ARG A 156 2.01 20.50 11.24
CA ARG A 156 2.93 21.64 11.46
C ARG A 156 3.49 22.19 10.16
N ALA A 157 3.90 21.30 9.25
CA ALA A 157 4.38 21.70 7.94
C ALA A 157 3.27 22.38 7.10
N ALA A 158 2.05 21.85 7.15
CA ALA A 158 0.91 22.38 6.43
C ALA A 158 0.43 23.75 6.99
N SER A 159 0.59 24.02 8.29
CA SER A 159 0.24 25.32 8.89
C SER A 159 1.11 26.49 8.43
N ARG A 160 2.28 26.20 7.82
CA ARG A 160 3.17 27.20 7.22
C ARG A 160 2.82 27.57 5.79
N LEU A 161 1.82 26.90 5.21
CA LEU A 161 1.37 27.13 3.85
C LEU A 161 0.37 28.30 3.79
N ASP A 162 0.30 28.96 2.64
CA ASP A 162 -0.79 29.92 2.40
C ASP A 162 -2.15 29.20 2.18
N SER A 163 -3.26 29.94 2.29
CA SER A 163 -4.60 29.36 2.21
C SER A 163 -4.86 28.58 0.91
N HIS A 164 -4.31 29.06 -0.21
CA HIS A 164 -4.43 28.39 -1.50
C HIS A 164 -3.65 27.07 -1.52
N GLN A 165 -2.45 27.04 -0.95
CA GLN A 165 -1.64 25.82 -0.83
C GLN A 165 -2.31 24.80 0.10
N ILE A 166 -2.89 25.24 1.21
CA ILE A 166 -3.66 24.36 2.12
C ILE A 166 -4.82 23.72 1.36
N GLU A 167 -5.61 24.49 0.61
CA GLU A 167 -6.73 23.95 -0.17
C GLU A 167 -6.29 22.85 -1.15
N LYS A 168 -5.12 22.99 -1.77
CA LYS A 168 -4.57 21.96 -2.67
C LYS A 168 -4.07 20.73 -1.95
N VAL A 169 -3.43 20.88 -0.79
CA VAL A 169 -3.09 19.73 0.05
C VAL A 169 -4.36 19.00 0.46
N LEU A 170 -5.42 19.72 0.82
CA LEU A 170 -6.73 19.16 1.16
C LEU A 170 -7.39 18.44 -0.03
N GLU A 171 -7.27 18.97 -1.25
CA GLU A 171 -7.72 18.30 -2.49
C GLU A 171 -6.96 16.98 -2.71
N LEU A 172 -5.63 16.98 -2.59
CA LEU A 172 -4.84 15.75 -2.70
C LEU A 172 -5.20 14.73 -1.60
N LEU A 173 -5.41 15.19 -0.35
CA LEU A 173 -5.89 14.35 0.75
C LEU A 173 -7.28 13.79 0.47
N SER A 174 -8.21 14.56 -0.10
CA SER A 174 -9.55 14.05 -0.41
C SER A 174 -9.58 12.90 -1.42
N GLU A 175 -8.57 12.85 -2.26
CA GLU A 175 -8.41 11.86 -3.33
C GLU A 175 -7.72 10.58 -2.83
N ILE A 176 -7.20 10.61 -1.60
CA ILE A 176 -6.61 9.47 -0.93
C ILE A 176 -7.68 8.61 -0.24
N HIS A 177 -7.43 7.31 -0.13
CA HIS A 177 -8.26 6.36 0.62
C HIS A 177 -7.56 6.03 1.94
N PHE A 178 -8.20 6.33 3.06
CA PHE A 178 -7.53 6.36 4.37
C PHE A 178 -7.93 5.25 5.35
N GLY A 179 -8.53 4.16 4.90
CA GLY A 179 -8.85 3.04 5.80
C GLY A 179 -10.17 3.20 6.50
N PHE A 180 -10.34 4.34 7.15
CA PHE A 180 -11.49 4.64 7.97
C PHE A 180 -11.38 6.09 8.46
N PRO A 181 -12.44 6.91 8.35
CA PRO A 181 -12.42 8.28 8.88
C PRO A 181 -12.00 8.32 10.34
N ALA A 182 -12.49 7.37 11.14
CA ALA A 182 -12.18 7.28 12.57
C ALA A 182 -10.69 7.27 12.89
N ILE A 183 -9.83 6.64 12.09
CA ILE A 183 -8.41 6.52 12.45
C ILE A 183 -7.75 7.89 12.33
N ILE A 184 -8.06 8.61 11.24
CA ILE A 184 -7.58 9.98 11.04
C ILE A 184 -8.23 10.95 12.01
N GLU A 185 -9.55 10.83 12.21
CA GLU A 185 -10.28 11.64 13.17
C GLU A 185 -9.74 11.43 14.58
N GLN A 186 -9.48 10.19 14.99
CA GLN A 186 -8.98 9.83 16.31
C GLN A 186 -7.54 10.30 16.51
N ASP A 187 -6.67 10.09 15.53
CA ASP A 187 -5.28 10.54 15.65
C ASP A 187 -5.18 12.07 15.66
N THR A 188 -5.95 12.74 14.79
CA THR A 188 -6.01 14.20 14.78
C THR A 188 -6.65 14.74 16.07
N ALA A 189 -7.69 14.08 16.59
CA ALA A 189 -8.30 14.43 17.88
C ALA A 189 -7.31 14.24 19.04
N ARG A 190 -6.55 13.15 19.06
CA ARG A 190 -5.49 12.92 20.06
C ARG A 190 -4.41 13.99 20.00
N LEU A 191 -4.06 14.49 18.81
CA LEU A 191 -3.10 15.60 18.66
C LEU A 191 -3.68 16.92 19.21
N LEU A 192 -4.96 17.19 18.96
CA LEU A 192 -5.67 18.35 19.50
C LEU A 192 -5.81 18.27 21.04
N GLU A 193 -6.21 17.12 21.59
CA GLU A 193 -6.42 16.90 23.02
C GLU A 193 -5.14 17.02 23.85
N LYS A 194 -4.00 16.65 23.29
CA LYS A 194 -2.69 16.78 23.95
C LYS A 194 -2.20 18.23 24.06
N GLY A 195 -2.91 19.22 23.51
CA GLY A 195 -2.53 20.64 23.54
C GLY A 195 -1.15 20.91 22.93
N SER A 196 -0.72 20.07 22.00
CA SER A 196 0.64 20.05 21.43
C SER A 196 0.80 20.90 20.18
N LEU A 197 -0.29 21.59 19.79
CA LEU A 197 -0.42 22.33 18.54
C LEU A 197 -0.63 23.82 18.82
N THR A 198 -0.10 24.69 17.96
CA THR A 198 -0.44 26.12 17.98
C THR A 198 -1.87 26.35 17.46
N PRO A 199 -2.49 27.52 17.70
CA PRO A 199 -3.83 27.81 17.18
C PRO A 199 -3.96 27.66 15.65
N GLU A 200 -2.91 27.99 14.90
CA GLU A 200 -2.84 27.83 13.44
C GLU A 200 -2.78 26.35 13.05
N GLU A 201 -1.98 25.55 13.77
CA GLU A 201 -1.88 24.11 13.57
C GLU A 201 -3.20 23.40 13.91
N GLU A 202 -3.89 23.83 14.98
CA GLU A 202 -5.23 23.33 15.32
C GLU A 202 -6.27 23.67 14.24
N ALA A 203 -6.17 24.84 13.61
CA ALA A 203 -7.04 25.22 12.51
C ALA A 203 -6.82 24.31 11.29
N VAL A 204 -5.55 24.04 10.93
CA VAL A 204 -5.21 23.14 9.83
C VAL A 204 -5.61 21.69 10.14
N ALA A 205 -5.36 21.21 11.36
CA ALA A 205 -5.78 19.89 11.81
C ALA A 205 -7.30 19.70 11.66
N ARG A 206 -8.10 20.70 12.05
CA ARG A 206 -9.56 20.69 11.87
C ARG A 206 -9.96 20.65 10.40
N LEU A 207 -9.34 21.45 9.54
CA LEU A 207 -9.62 21.45 8.11
C LEU A 207 -9.31 20.10 7.44
N ILE A 208 -8.16 19.50 7.78
CA ILE A 208 -7.79 18.17 7.29
C ILE A 208 -8.84 17.15 7.72
N ARG A 209 -9.17 17.13 9.01
CA ARG A 209 -10.17 16.21 9.57
C ARG A 209 -11.53 16.34 8.87
N GLU A 210 -12.05 17.56 8.75
CA GLU A 210 -13.34 17.82 8.13
C GLU A 210 -13.35 17.44 6.64
N THR A 211 -12.26 17.73 5.93
CA THR A 211 -12.13 17.42 4.50
C THR A 211 -12.10 15.92 4.27
N VAL A 212 -11.27 15.18 5.00
CA VAL A 212 -11.15 13.73 4.87
C VAL A 212 -12.48 13.06 5.21
N ALA A 213 -13.09 13.41 6.35
CA ALA A 213 -14.37 12.84 6.79
C ALA A 213 -15.50 13.12 5.78
N LYS A 214 -15.54 14.32 5.18
CA LYS A 214 -16.51 14.66 4.14
C LYS A 214 -16.34 13.79 2.90
N HIS A 215 -15.12 13.62 2.41
CA HIS A 215 -14.87 12.87 1.17
C HIS A 215 -15.08 11.37 1.34
N GLU A 216 -14.68 10.79 2.47
CA GLU A 216 -14.98 9.38 2.74
C GLU A 216 -16.49 9.12 2.84
N LYS A 217 -17.26 10.03 3.47
CA LYS A 217 -18.72 9.94 3.47
C LYS A 217 -19.32 10.00 2.06
N ILE A 218 -18.73 10.79 1.16
CA ILE A 218 -19.16 10.83 -0.26
C ILE A 218 -18.88 9.47 -0.92
N LYS A 219 -17.66 8.94 -0.78
CA LYS A 219 -17.26 7.64 -1.33
C LYS A 219 -18.18 6.50 -0.85
N TYR A 220 -18.49 6.44 0.45
CA TYR A 220 -19.43 5.44 0.98
C TYR A 220 -20.88 5.65 0.51
N LYS A 221 -21.33 6.89 0.30
CA LYS A 221 -22.65 7.15 -0.30
C LYS A 221 -22.72 6.69 -1.74
N GLU A 222 -21.67 6.92 -2.53
CA GLU A 222 -21.56 6.42 -3.90
C GLU A 222 -21.59 4.89 -3.94
N ALA A 223 -20.86 4.25 -3.03
CA ALA A 223 -20.90 2.79 -2.80
C ALA A 223 -22.30 2.25 -2.57
N MET A 224 -23.08 2.94 -1.74
CA MET A 224 -24.44 2.56 -1.41
C MET A 224 -25.38 2.64 -2.62
N LEU A 225 -25.07 3.51 -3.57
CA LEU A 225 -25.86 3.72 -4.78
C LEU A 225 -25.44 2.78 -5.92
N ASP A 226 -24.31 2.09 -5.81
CA ASP A 226 -23.87 1.13 -6.82
C ASP A 226 -24.91 -0.01 -6.96
N PRO A 227 -25.48 -0.24 -8.16
CA PRO A 227 -26.46 -1.31 -8.37
C PRO A 227 -25.86 -2.72 -8.18
N ARG A 228 -24.54 -2.87 -8.31
CA ARG A 228 -23.80 -4.13 -8.13
C ARG A 228 -23.58 -4.48 -6.67
N ALA A 229 -23.54 -3.48 -5.78
CA ALA A 229 -23.35 -3.70 -4.35
C ALA A 229 -24.54 -4.48 -3.74
N GLY A 230 -24.22 -5.55 -3.01
CA GLY A 230 -25.19 -6.38 -2.33
C GLY A 230 -25.74 -5.73 -1.06
N LYS A 231 -26.68 -6.43 -0.41
CA LYS A 231 -27.36 -5.92 0.80
C LYS A 231 -26.39 -5.70 1.97
N VAL A 232 -25.41 -6.59 2.12
CA VAL A 232 -24.42 -6.54 3.21
C VAL A 232 -23.47 -5.36 3.02
N GLU A 233 -22.96 -5.19 1.81
CA GLU A 233 -22.03 -4.12 1.43
C GLU A 233 -22.70 -2.75 1.63
N LYS A 234 -23.94 -2.61 1.15
CA LYS A 234 -24.75 -1.40 1.35
C LYS A 234 -25.02 -1.12 2.82
N GLN A 235 -25.26 -2.14 3.63
CA GLN A 235 -25.45 -1.99 5.06
C GLN A 235 -24.18 -1.51 5.75
N ILE A 236 -23.02 -2.08 5.43
CA ILE A 236 -21.73 -1.64 5.98
C ILE A 236 -21.46 -0.19 5.59
N CYS A 237 -21.58 0.16 4.31
CA CYS A 237 -21.39 1.54 3.84
C CYS A 237 -22.36 2.52 4.55
N LYS A 238 -23.62 2.13 4.74
CA LYS A 238 -24.60 2.92 5.48
C LYS A 238 -24.13 3.22 6.92
N LEU A 239 -23.67 2.20 7.63
CA LEU A 239 -23.16 2.35 8.99
C LEU A 239 -21.95 3.29 9.03
N LEU A 240 -21.04 3.18 8.05
CA LEU A 240 -19.87 4.05 7.92
C LEU A 240 -20.21 5.51 7.59
N VAL A 241 -21.33 5.75 6.90
CA VAL A 241 -21.82 7.12 6.63
C VAL A 241 -22.48 7.74 7.86
N GLU A 242 -23.32 6.96 8.56
CA GLU A 242 -24.18 7.47 9.64
C GLU A 242 -23.43 7.71 10.95
N ALA A 243 -22.60 6.77 11.38
CA ALA A 243 -21.92 6.84 12.68
C ALA A 243 -20.63 5.99 12.72
N PRO A 244 -19.61 6.30 11.88
CA PRO A 244 -18.43 5.46 11.69
C PRO A 244 -17.72 5.08 13.00
N ASP A 245 -17.77 5.96 13.99
CA ASP A 245 -16.98 5.83 15.22
C ASP A 245 -17.73 5.18 16.38
N SER A 246 -19.05 4.98 16.24
CA SER A 246 -19.88 4.47 17.33
C SER A 246 -19.58 3.00 17.65
N SER A 247 -19.56 2.64 18.94
CA SER A 247 -19.37 1.24 19.38
C SER A 247 -20.41 0.31 18.73
N GLU A 248 -21.64 0.81 18.58
CA GLU A 248 -22.76 0.13 17.94
C GLU A 248 -22.50 -0.13 16.45
N THR A 249 -21.95 0.85 15.72
CA THR A 249 -21.56 0.67 14.32
C THR A 249 -20.47 -0.37 14.19
N ARG A 250 -19.41 -0.29 15.00
CA ARG A 250 -18.32 -1.29 14.98
C ARG A 250 -18.84 -2.69 15.22
N LYS A 251 -19.65 -2.88 16.28
CA LYS A 251 -20.29 -4.18 16.57
C LYS A 251 -21.17 -4.65 15.41
N SER A 252 -21.93 -3.75 14.80
CA SER A 252 -22.81 -4.09 13.68
C SER A 252 -22.01 -4.53 12.46
N ILE A 253 -20.92 -3.85 12.12
CA ILE A 253 -20.04 -4.24 11.02
C ILE A 253 -19.39 -5.60 11.33
N LEU A 254 -18.81 -5.77 12.52
CA LEU A 254 -18.16 -7.03 12.93
C LEU A 254 -19.11 -8.24 12.94
N ASN A 255 -20.41 -8.04 13.18
CA ASN A 255 -21.41 -9.11 13.09
C ASN A 255 -21.83 -9.41 11.64
N THR A 256 -21.73 -8.42 10.74
CA THR A 256 -22.20 -8.52 9.37
C THR A 256 -21.09 -8.96 8.40
N VAL A 257 -19.83 -8.64 8.70
CA VAL A 257 -18.67 -8.79 7.80
C VAL A 257 -18.49 -10.22 7.28
N GLN A 258 -18.84 -11.25 8.05
CA GLN A 258 -18.77 -12.65 7.60
C GLN A 258 -19.55 -12.95 6.31
N ASN A 259 -20.51 -12.11 5.93
CA ASN A 259 -21.34 -12.27 4.74
C ASN A 259 -20.97 -11.31 3.60
N ILE A 260 -19.87 -10.56 3.74
CA ILE A 260 -19.42 -9.62 2.72
C ILE A 260 -18.93 -10.37 1.48
N ASN A 261 -19.11 -9.75 0.31
CA ASN A 261 -18.46 -10.11 -0.92
C ASN A 261 -17.57 -8.95 -1.38
N TRP A 262 -16.25 -9.14 -1.26
CA TRP A 262 -15.24 -8.13 -1.52
C TRP A 262 -15.14 -7.73 -3.00
N ARG A 263 -15.58 -8.61 -3.92
CA ARG A 263 -15.44 -8.43 -5.37
C ARG A 263 -16.25 -7.26 -5.93
N TYR A 264 -17.36 -6.91 -5.29
CA TYR A 264 -18.39 -6.08 -5.93
C TYR A 264 -18.02 -4.62 -6.18
N LEU A 265 -16.92 -4.12 -5.61
CA LEU A 265 -16.55 -2.70 -5.71
C LEU A 265 -15.19 -2.45 -6.36
N ASP A 266 -14.50 -3.49 -6.84
CA ASP A 266 -13.20 -3.36 -7.51
C ASP A 266 -13.27 -3.56 -9.04
N GLU A 267 -14.39 -4.09 -9.57
CA GLU A 267 -14.57 -4.32 -11.02
C GLU A 267 -14.91 -3.04 -11.82
N GLY A 268 -14.30 -1.90 -11.51
CA GLY A 268 -14.46 -0.64 -12.24
C GLY A 268 -13.13 -0.15 -12.81
N THR A 269 -13.07 0.13 -14.12
CA THR A 269 -11.90 0.72 -14.80
C THR A 269 -11.64 2.20 -14.44
N GLU A 270 -12.32 2.74 -13.43
CA GLU A 270 -12.20 4.12 -12.96
C GLU A 270 -12.15 4.16 -11.42
N PRO A 271 -11.47 5.15 -10.80
CA PRO A 271 -10.93 5.10 -9.43
C PRO A 271 -11.99 5.21 -8.31
N ALA A 272 -13.26 4.93 -8.60
CA ALA A 272 -14.30 4.77 -7.58
C ALA A 272 -14.20 3.42 -6.85
N GLN A 273 -12.97 2.93 -6.62
CA GLN A 273 -12.70 1.82 -5.72
C GLN A 273 -13.15 2.26 -4.32
N ILE A 274 -14.25 1.71 -3.85
CA ILE A 274 -14.52 1.73 -2.42
C ILE A 274 -13.38 0.96 -1.78
N GLY A 275 -12.72 1.59 -0.83
CA GLY A 275 -11.56 1.05 -0.16
C GLY A 275 -11.94 -0.14 0.71
N TRP A 276 -12.20 -1.29 0.10
CA TRP A 276 -12.32 -2.53 0.86
C TRP A 276 -11.01 -2.90 1.52
N SER A 277 -9.88 -2.65 0.85
CA SER A 277 -8.54 -2.66 1.48
C SER A 277 -8.48 -1.80 2.74
N THR A 278 -9.19 -0.68 2.69
CA THR A 278 -9.34 0.30 3.76
C THR A 278 -10.14 -0.28 4.94
N VAL A 279 -11.28 -0.93 4.67
CA VAL A 279 -12.05 -1.66 5.69
C VAL A 279 -11.26 -2.86 6.23
N ILE A 280 -10.51 -3.59 5.39
CA ILE A 280 -9.64 -4.69 5.81
C ILE A 280 -8.55 -4.18 6.77
N SER A 281 -7.86 -3.09 6.43
CA SER A 281 -6.87 -2.45 7.31
C SER A 281 -7.47 -2.10 8.67
N TRP A 282 -8.66 -1.47 8.65
CA TRP A 282 -9.40 -1.16 9.88
C TRP A 282 -9.73 -2.41 10.70
N LEU A 283 -10.15 -3.51 10.07
CA LEU A 283 -10.38 -4.79 10.74
C LEU A 283 -9.09 -5.38 11.36
N GLY A 284 -7.91 -5.05 10.81
CA GLY A 284 -6.60 -5.41 11.36
C GLY A 284 -6.20 -4.61 12.59
N GLU A 285 -6.64 -3.36 12.70
CA GLU A 285 -6.22 -2.44 13.76
C GLU A 285 -7.15 -2.43 14.98
N ILE A 286 -8.45 -2.69 14.80
CA ILE A 286 -9.42 -2.58 15.90
C ILE A 286 -9.22 -3.63 16.99
N GLU A 287 -9.59 -3.30 18.22
CA GLU A 287 -9.67 -4.30 19.28
C GLU A 287 -10.85 -5.26 19.04
N LEU A 288 -10.57 -6.56 19.18
CA LEU A 288 -11.58 -7.62 19.08
C LEU A 288 -11.76 -8.24 20.47
N PRO A 289 -12.65 -7.71 21.33
CA PRO A 289 -12.80 -8.22 22.70
C PRO A 289 -13.48 -9.60 22.77
N GLU A 290 -14.27 -9.95 21.76
CA GLU A 290 -15.01 -11.22 21.69
C GLU A 290 -14.47 -12.10 20.56
N GLU A 291 -14.28 -13.40 20.82
CA GLU A 291 -13.84 -14.38 19.81
C GLU A 291 -14.74 -14.41 18.57
N LYS A 292 -16.05 -14.21 18.75
CA LYS A 292 -17.02 -14.19 17.64
C LYS A 292 -16.66 -13.19 16.54
N TYR A 293 -16.03 -12.07 16.90
CA TYR A 293 -15.66 -11.05 15.92
C TYR A 293 -14.49 -11.52 15.05
N LEU A 294 -13.48 -12.15 15.66
CA LEU A 294 -12.38 -12.76 14.91
C LEU A 294 -12.88 -13.88 13.99
N ILE A 295 -13.80 -14.72 14.47
CA ILE A 295 -14.44 -15.78 13.66
C ILE A 295 -15.18 -15.17 12.46
N ASN A 296 -15.92 -14.09 12.66
CA ASN A 296 -16.64 -13.43 11.57
C ASN A 296 -15.69 -12.82 10.53
N ILE A 297 -14.55 -12.28 10.96
CA ILE A 297 -13.50 -11.79 10.06
C ILE A 297 -12.89 -12.96 9.28
N MET A 298 -12.55 -14.07 9.95
CA MET A 298 -12.02 -15.28 9.31
C MET A 298 -12.96 -15.85 8.25
N LYS A 299 -14.28 -15.70 8.40
CA LYS A 299 -15.28 -16.13 7.41
C LYS A 299 -15.42 -15.19 6.22
N ALA A 300 -14.95 -13.95 6.34
CA ALA A 300 -15.08 -12.92 5.31
C ALA A 300 -14.04 -13.12 4.20
N GLN A 301 -14.09 -14.25 3.49
CA GLN A 301 -13.13 -14.60 2.43
C GLN A 301 -13.71 -14.47 1.02
N LYS A 302 -15.02 -14.23 0.91
CA LYS A 302 -15.73 -14.30 -0.36
C LYS A 302 -15.37 -13.11 -1.26
N GLY A 303 -14.92 -13.44 -2.48
CA GLY A 303 -14.69 -12.45 -3.53
C GLY A 303 -13.44 -11.59 -3.33
N LEU A 304 -12.47 -12.05 -2.53
CA LEU A 304 -11.15 -11.47 -2.53
C LEU A 304 -10.53 -11.62 -3.94
N ASP A 305 -10.06 -10.52 -4.52
CA ASP A 305 -9.26 -10.51 -5.74
C ASP A 305 -7.76 -10.43 -5.41
N ALA A 306 -6.87 -10.25 -6.38
CA ALA A 306 -5.43 -10.27 -6.12
C ALA A 306 -5.00 -9.23 -5.06
N ALA A 307 -5.44 -7.98 -5.17
CA ALA A 307 -5.03 -6.90 -4.26
C ALA A 307 -5.71 -7.01 -2.89
N LEU A 308 -7.00 -7.39 -2.85
CA LEU A 308 -7.72 -7.57 -1.59
C LEU A 308 -7.28 -8.84 -0.86
N SER A 309 -6.89 -9.89 -1.60
CA SER A 309 -6.31 -11.11 -1.00
C SER A 309 -5.02 -10.77 -0.28
N GLU A 310 -4.13 -9.97 -0.88
CA GLU A 310 -2.88 -9.55 -0.23
C GLU A 310 -3.14 -8.75 1.06
N SER A 311 -4.07 -7.79 0.99
CA SER A 311 -4.48 -7.01 2.18
C SER A 311 -5.08 -7.91 3.27
N TYR A 312 -5.90 -8.89 2.87
CA TYR A 312 -6.51 -9.84 3.79
C TYR A 312 -5.47 -10.78 4.41
N CYS A 313 -4.51 -11.29 3.63
CA CYS A 313 -3.39 -12.10 4.11
C CYS A 313 -2.61 -11.37 5.19
N SER A 314 -2.19 -10.13 4.91
CA SER A 314 -1.45 -9.30 5.89
C SER A 314 -2.26 -9.14 7.18
N MET A 315 -3.53 -8.73 7.06
CA MET A 315 -4.41 -8.51 8.20
C MET A 315 -4.63 -9.77 9.03
N ILE A 316 -4.88 -10.92 8.40
CA ILE A 316 -5.15 -12.16 9.13
C ILE A 316 -3.88 -12.79 9.70
N GLY A 317 -2.74 -12.64 9.01
CA GLY A 317 -1.41 -13.05 9.48
C GLY A 317 -0.98 -12.27 10.72
N GLU A 318 -1.18 -10.96 10.74
CA GLU A 318 -0.94 -10.14 11.94
C GLU A 318 -1.78 -10.60 13.13
N ARG A 319 -3.08 -10.90 12.92
CA ARG A 319 -3.95 -11.44 13.97
C ARG A 319 -3.48 -12.79 14.48
N PHE A 320 -2.98 -13.66 13.60
CA PHE A 320 -2.39 -14.93 13.98
C PHE A 320 -1.14 -14.71 14.85
N MET A 321 -0.24 -13.83 14.44
CA MET A 321 1.01 -13.56 15.17
C MET A 321 0.79 -12.90 16.53
N GLN A 322 -0.25 -12.07 16.68
CA GLN A 322 -0.62 -11.42 17.94
C GLN A 322 -1.02 -12.42 19.04
N ASP A 323 -1.82 -13.44 18.71
CA ASP A 323 -2.30 -14.45 19.67
C ASP A 323 -2.63 -15.78 18.97
N LYS A 324 -1.58 -16.57 18.69
CA LYS A 324 -1.69 -17.87 17.98
C LYS A 324 -2.69 -18.82 18.62
N ALA A 325 -2.71 -18.87 19.96
CA ALA A 325 -3.60 -19.77 20.70
C ALA A 325 -5.07 -19.37 20.49
N ARG A 326 -5.40 -18.09 20.67
CA ARG A 326 -6.76 -17.59 20.42
C ARG A 326 -7.16 -17.75 18.97
N PHE A 327 -6.24 -17.51 18.04
CA PHE A 327 -6.48 -17.68 16.61
C PHE A 327 -6.89 -19.12 16.29
N VAL A 328 -6.12 -20.11 16.77
CA VAL A 328 -6.42 -21.54 16.58
C VAL A 328 -7.79 -21.92 17.14
N ARG A 329 -8.13 -21.46 18.35
CA ARG A 329 -9.46 -21.69 18.94
C ARG A 329 -10.61 -21.13 18.09
N CYS A 330 -10.40 -19.94 17.51
CA CYS A 330 -11.39 -19.31 16.64
C CYS A 330 -11.51 -20.05 15.29
N ALA A 331 -10.38 -20.39 14.68
CA ALA A 331 -10.32 -21.12 13.42
C ALA A 331 -10.94 -22.52 13.52
N GLY A 332 -10.85 -23.18 14.69
CA GLY A 332 -11.51 -24.48 14.95
C GLY A 332 -13.04 -24.44 14.89
N ARG A 333 -13.65 -23.26 14.71
CA ARG A 333 -15.10 -23.06 14.53
C ARG A 333 -15.51 -22.79 13.08
N LEU A 334 -14.56 -22.81 12.15
CA LEU A 334 -14.82 -22.68 10.72
C LEU A 334 -15.23 -24.02 10.11
N LYS A 335 -15.79 -23.96 8.90
CA LYS A 335 -15.95 -25.14 8.06
C LYS A 335 -14.63 -25.50 7.39
N GLU A 336 -14.54 -26.71 6.86
CA GLU A 336 -13.31 -27.22 6.25
C GLU A 336 -12.82 -26.35 5.07
N ASP A 337 -13.74 -25.94 4.18
CA ASP A 337 -13.43 -25.09 3.02
C ASP A 337 -12.98 -23.68 3.42
N GLU A 338 -13.60 -23.13 4.47
CA GLU A 338 -13.22 -21.85 5.08
C GLU A 338 -11.85 -21.94 5.77
N LEU A 339 -11.55 -23.07 6.42
CA LEU A 339 -10.30 -23.33 7.13
C LEU A 339 -9.12 -23.51 6.17
N GLU A 340 -9.27 -24.34 5.13
CA GLU A 340 -8.23 -24.59 4.12
C GLU A 340 -7.75 -23.27 3.49
N SER A 341 -8.70 -22.45 3.04
CA SER A 341 -8.42 -21.13 2.47
C SER A 341 -7.76 -20.19 3.49
N LEU A 342 -8.23 -20.19 4.75
CA LEU A 342 -7.63 -19.41 5.84
C LEU A 342 -6.17 -19.78 6.07
N CYS A 343 -5.86 -21.09 6.11
CA CYS A 343 -4.50 -21.58 6.32
C CYS A 343 -3.56 -21.13 5.18
N CYS A 344 -4.03 -21.15 3.92
CA CYS A 344 -3.25 -20.62 2.80
C CYS A 344 -2.95 -19.11 2.94
N TYR A 345 -3.93 -18.31 3.38
CA TYR A 345 -3.71 -16.87 3.58
C TYR A 345 -2.71 -16.58 4.71
N VAL A 346 -2.80 -17.32 5.83
CA VAL A 346 -1.85 -17.20 6.93
C VAL A 346 -0.46 -17.64 6.50
N ALA A 347 -0.34 -18.78 5.80
CA ALA A 347 0.94 -19.28 5.31
C ALA A 347 1.62 -18.32 4.32
N TYR A 348 0.85 -17.74 3.38
CA TYR A 348 1.36 -16.70 2.49
C TYR A 348 1.89 -15.50 3.29
N SER A 349 1.12 -14.99 4.26
CA SER A 349 1.58 -13.86 5.09
C SER A 349 2.83 -14.21 5.91
N SER A 350 2.91 -15.42 6.45
CA SER A 350 4.04 -15.89 7.26
C SER A 350 5.29 -16.25 6.43
N SER A 351 5.18 -16.41 5.12
CA SER A 351 6.34 -16.65 4.24
C SER A 351 7.33 -15.48 4.22
N TYR A 352 6.88 -14.27 4.57
CA TYR A 352 7.72 -13.10 4.74
C TYR A 352 8.45 -13.05 6.10
N ASP A 353 8.15 -13.98 7.00
CA ASP A 353 8.72 -14.11 8.35
C ASP A 353 9.60 -15.38 8.48
N ASN A 354 10.17 -15.59 9.68
CA ASN A 354 10.92 -16.81 9.96
C ASN A 354 9.99 -18.00 10.25
N LEU A 355 9.61 -18.72 9.19
CA LEU A 355 8.73 -19.89 9.25
C LEU A 355 9.20 -20.97 10.23
N ASN A 356 10.50 -21.17 10.43
CA ASN A 356 11.02 -22.15 11.41
C ASN A 356 10.62 -21.81 12.84
N ILE A 357 10.63 -20.52 13.20
CA ILE A 357 10.20 -20.06 14.52
C ILE A 357 8.68 -20.26 14.67
N ILE A 358 7.93 -19.88 13.64
CA ILE A 358 6.47 -20.02 13.63
C ILE A 358 6.06 -21.49 13.75
N ARG A 359 6.70 -22.39 13.00
CA ARG A 359 6.51 -23.86 13.08
C ARG A 359 6.76 -24.36 14.50
N SER A 360 7.90 -24.01 15.09
CA SER A 360 8.21 -24.42 16.47
C SER A 360 7.18 -23.93 17.48
N ASP A 361 6.65 -22.72 17.32
CA ASP A 361 5.58 -22.20 18.18
C ASP A 361 4.28 -23.01 18.03
N MET A 362 3.95 -23.43 16.80
CA MET A 362 2.76 -24.24 16.52
C MET A 362 2.89 -25.67 17.02
N GLU A 363 4.05 -26.31 16.87
CA GLU A 363 4.35 -27.63 17.42
C GLU A 363 4.24 -27.62 18.96
N LYS A 364 4.79 -26.61 19.64
CA LYS A 364 4.61 -26.42 21.09
C LYS A 364 3.15 -26.23 21.48
N LEU A 365 2.32 -25.69 20.59
CA LEU A 365 0.89 -25.54 20.84
C LEU A 365 0.19 -26.90 20.81
N LEU A 366 0.56 -27.81 19.90
CA LEU A 366 0.06 -29.19 19.83
C LEU A 366 0.38 -30.00 21.08
N GLU A 367 1.53 -29.73 21.71
CA GLU A 367 1.95 -30.39 22.95
C GLU A 367 1.09 -30.01 24.16
N LYS A 368 0.25 -28.96 24.06
CA LYS A 368 -0.64 -28.57 25.16
C LYS A 368 -1.84 -29.51 25.25
N GLU A 369 -2.08 -30.03 26.45
CA GLU A 369 -3.15 -31.01 26.72
C GLU A 369 -4.58 -30.44 26.54
N ASP A 370 -4.75 -29.12 26.45
CA ASP A 370 -6.06 -28.45 26.45
C ASP A 370 -6.66 -28.18 25.06
N LEU A 371 -5.95 -28.53 23.97
CA LEU A 371 -6.51 -28.40 22.62
C LEU A 371 -7.56 -29.48 22.32
N SER A 372 -8.71 -29.06 21.83
CA SER A 372 -9.71 -29.93 21.22
C SER A 372 -9.23 -30.52 19.89
N ASP A 373 -9.86 -31.60 19.43
CA ASP A 373 -9.50 -32.25 18.16
C ASP A 373 -9.59 -31.28 16.96
N LYS A 374 -10.56 -30.37 16.98
CA LYS A 374 -10.69 -29.34 15.93
C LYS A 374 -9.55 -28.33 15.96
N GLU A 375 -9.08 -27.98 17.15
CA GLU A 375 -7.96 -27.06 17.30
C GLU A 375 -6.65 -27.73 16.89
N LYS A 376 -6.45 -29.02 17.21
CA LYS A 376 -5.32 -29.80 16.71
C LYS A 376 -5.31 -29.88 15.18
N HIS A 377 -6.46 -30.17 14.57
CA HIS A 377 -6.63 -30.18 13.12
C HIS A 377 -6.26 -28.84 12.47
N VAL A 378 -6.63 -27.72 13.10
CA VAL A 378 -6.23 -26.38 12.62
C VAL A 378 -4.71 -26.22 12.66
N VAL A 379 -4.05 -26.64 13.74
CA VAL A 379 -2.59 -26.52 13.84
C VAL A 379 -1.90 -27.40 12.79
N GLU A 380 -2.36 -28.64 12.63
CA GLU A 380 -1.85 -29.56 11.61
C GLU A 380 -2.03 -28.97 10.20
N SER A 381 -3.21 -28.42 9.89
CA SER A 381 -3.50 -27.76 8.61
C SER A 381 -2.62 -26.52 8.37
N LEU A 382 -2.31 -25.75 9.41
CA LEU A 382 -1.37 -24.63 9.30
C LEU A 382 0.05 -25.10 9.03
N LEU A 383 0.51 -26.14 9.71
CA LEU A 383 1.84 -26.74 9.50
C LEU A 383 1.99 -27.25 8.06
N GLU A 384 1.01 -27.98 7.55
CA GLU A 384 0.98 -28.43 6.16
C GLU A 384 0.99 -27.25 5.17
N ALA A 385 0.24 -26.18 5.47
CA ALA A 385 0.24 -24.99 4.62
C ALA A 385 1.60 -24.27 4.63
N PHE A 386 2.31 -24.22 5.76
CA PHE A 386 3.65 -23.64 5.82
C PHE A 386 4.67 -24.41 4.99
N ASP A 387 4.57 -25.75 4.92
CA ASP A 387 5.46 -26.57 4.09
C ASP A 387 5.37 -26.21 2.60
N ILE A 388 4.19 -25.79 2.12
CA ILE A 388 3.98 -25.37 0.72
C ILE A 388 4.71 -24.06 0.40
N TYR A 389 4.84 -23.17 1.39
CA TYR A 389 5.42 -21.83 1.23
C TYR A 389 6.89 -21.73 1.65
N GLU A 390 7.50 -22.80 2.18
CA GLU A 390 8.92 -22.85 2.54
C GLU A 390 9.84 -22.86 1.29
N ASP A 391 9.32 -23.27 0.14
CA ASP A 391 10.05 -23.38 -1.14
C ASP A 391 10.01 -22.10 -2.02
N TYR A 392 9.36 -21.03 -1.55
CA TYR A 392 9.22 -19.74 -2.25
C TYR A 392 10.02 -18.64 -1.55
#